data_AF-A0A1Y4RQU7-F1
#
_entry.id   AF-A0A1Y4RQU7-F1
#
_cell.length_a   1.000
_cell.length_b   1.000
_cell.length_c   1.000
_cell.angle_alpha   90.00
_cell.angle_beta   90.00
_cell.angle_gamma   90.00
#
_symmetry.space_group_name_H-M   'P 1'
#
loop_
_entity.id
_entity.type
_entity.pdbx_description
1 polymer ?
#
loop_
_entity_poly.entity_id
_entity_poly.type
_entity_poly.pdbx_seq_one_letter_code
_entity_poly.pdbx_strand_id
1 'polypeptide(L)'
;MKTSIRKIPAAVLLLVLCLTVFPLSAFAADTSVGVAIPVSVELSGETPSPEETYTFVLQAVDNAPMPEESTLKIIGAGKGEFPVINYSTPGIYCYTVTQQAGSHDRGHYDATVYYVRVSVINGEYGGLEAVVAVHTDAAMTSEKQDMTFTNTYDPVQSDSSSGGSSGGSSGSSGSSSSSSTGVASPQTGDNANILLPAVGGAAAVAVLIVCGTVYGRRKKEAE
;
A
#
# COMPACT_ATOMS: atom_id res chain seq x y z
N MET A 1 6.75 -41.21 -79.70
CA MET A 1 6.20 -40.75 -78.39
C MET A 1 6.82 -39.40 -78.08
N LYS A 2 6.01 -38.34 -77.90
CA LYS A 2 6.44 -36.95 -77.71
C LYS A 2 5.99 -36.50 -76.33
N THR A 3 6.90 -36.43 -75.37
CA THR A 3 6.62 -36.04 -73.98
C THR A 3 6.58 -34.51 -73.87
N SER A 4 5.42 -33.98 -73.49
CA SER A 4 5.20 -32.55 -73.25
C SER A 4 5.58 -32.19 -71.82
N ILE A 5 6.79 -31.63 -71.64
CA ILE A 5 7.22 -30.98 -70.39
C ILE A 5 6.35 -29.73 -70.17
N ARG A 6 5.50 -29.79 -69.15
CA ARG A 6 4.57 -28.72 -68.78
C ARG A 6 5.30 -27.67 -67.93
N LYS A 7 5.14 -26.39 -68.27
CA LYS A 7 5.81 -25.20 -67.71
C LYS A 7 5.37 -24.89 -66.26
N ILE A 8 5.68 -25.78 -65.31
CA ILE A 8 5.34 -25.60 -63.88
C ILE A 8 6.45 -24.91 -63.02
N PRO A 9 7.75 -24.81 -63.40
CA PRO A 9 8.75 -24.33 -62.45
C PRO A 9 8.65 -22.82 -62.16
N ALA A 10 8.24 -22.01 -63.13
CA ALA A 10 8.13 -20.56 -62.96
C ALA A 10 6.95 -20.14 -62.05
N ALA A 11 5.82 -20.85 -62.13
CA ALA A 11 4.64 -20.54 -61.32
C ALA A 11 4.85 -20.92 -59.84
N VAL A 12 5.53 -22.05 -59.58
CA VAL A 12 5.89 -22.46 -58.21
C VAL A 12 6.96 -21.53 -57.63
N LEU A 13 7.96 -21.13 -58.43
CA LEU A 13 8.98 -20.19 -58.00
C LEU A 13 8.38 -18.80 -57.68
N LEU A 14 7.42 -18.32 -58.48
CA LEU A 14 6.72 -17.06 -58.26
C LEU A 14 5.81 -17.10 -57.02
N LEU A 15 5.17 -18.25 -56.73
CA LEU A 15 4.35 -18.43 -55.53
C LEU A 15 5.20 -18.49 -54.25
N VAL A 16 6.34 -19.18 -54.30
CA VAL A 16 7.33 -19.20 -53.19
C VAL A 16 7.94 -17.81 -52.97
N LEU A 17 8.22 -17.06 -54.04
CA LEU A 17 8.66 -15.66 -53.96
C LEU A 17 7.56 -14.79 -53.31
N CYS A 18 6.30 -14.91 -53.75
CA CYS A 18 5.19 -14.15 -53.15
C CYS A 18 5.02 -14.43 -51.65
N LEU A 19 5.27 -15.65 -51.17
CA LEU A 19 5.20 -15.98 -49.74
C LEU A 19 6.34 -15.36 -48.91
N THR A 20 7.48 -15.00 -49.52
CA THR A 20 8.60 -14.34 -48.80
C THR A 20 8.56 -12.82 -48.87
N VAL A 21 7.72 -12.21 -49.74
CA VAL A 21 7.52 -10.75 -49.80
C VAL A 21 6.34 -10.24 -48.97
N PHE A 22 5.62 -11.12 -48.27
CA PHE A 22 4.74 -10.65 -47.19
C PHE A 22 5.62 -10.36 -45.97
N PRO A 23 5.89 -9.09 -45.62
CA PRO A 23 6.45 -8.80 -44.32
C PRO A 23 5.50 -9.42 -43.30
N LEU A 24 6.00 -10.35 -42.49
CA LEU A 24 5.35 -10.68 -41.24
C LEU A 24 5.28 -9.35 -40.49
N SER A 25 4.11 -8.73 -40.47
CA SER A 25 3.86 -7.59 -39.61
C SER A 25 4.12 -8.08 -38.19
N ALA A 26 5.32 -7.79 -37.68
CA ALA A 26 5.61 -7.96 -36.27
C ALA A 26 4.72 -6.95 -35.56
N PHE A 27 3.60 -7.42 -35.03
CA PHE A 27 2.83 -6.64 -34.07
C PHE A 27 3.72 -6.48 -32.84
N ALA A 28 4.38 -5.33 -32.71
CA ALA A 28 4.87 -4.86 -31.43
C ALA A 28 3.62 -4.59 -30.59
N ALA A 29 3.12 -5.62 -29.91
CA ALA A 29 2.16 -5.41 -28.84
C ALA A 29 2.89 -4.60 -27.77
N ASP A 30 2.43 -3.38 -27.51
CA ASP A 30 2.92 -2.54 -26.42
C ASP A 30 2.84 -3.35 -25.12
N THR A 31 3.98 -3.92 -24.74
CA THR A 31 4.06 -4.85 -23.62
C THR A 31 4.42 -4.01 -22.41
N SER A 32 3.42 -3.30 -21.88
CA SER A 32 3.57 -2.50 -20.67
C SER A 32 2.82 -3.08 -19.49
N VAL A 33 3.36 -2.92 -18.30
CA VAL A 33 2.69 -3.23 -17.03
C VAL A 33 2.29 -1.93 -16.33
N GLY A 34 1.03 -1.85 -15.90
CA GLY A 34 0.50 -0.72 -15.13
C GLY A 34 0.60 -0.99 -13.63
N VAL A 35 1.09 -0.02 -12.86
CA VAL A 35 1.20 -0.10 -11.40
C VAL A 35 0.53 1.11 -10.76
N ALA A 36 -0.37 0.87 -9.81
CA ALA A 36 -0.91 1.89 -8.91
C ALA A 36 -0.14 1.86 -7.58
N ILE A 37 0.10 3.03 -6.98
CA ILE A 37 0.81 3.16 -5.69
C ILE A 37 -0.21 3.58 -4.63
N PRO A 38 -0.58 2.67 -3.68
CA PRO A 38 -1.59 2.97 -2.67
C PRO A 38 -1.01 3.75 -1.49
N VAL A 39 -1.78 4.71 -0.99
CA VAL A 39 -1.53 5.52 0.22
C VAL A 39 -2.69 5.30 1.19
N SER A 40 -2.39 5.10 2.47
CA SER A 40 -3.38 5.07 3.56
C SER A 40 -3.20 6.27 4.49
N VAL A 41 -4.31 6.76 5.04
CA VAL A 41 -4.37 7.84 6.03
C VAL A 41 -5.04 7.31 7.28
N GLU A 42 -4.37 7.45 8.41
CA GLU A 42 -4.93 7.17 9.72
C GLU A 42 -4.96 8.45 10.56
N LEU A 43 -6.07 8.62 11.30
CA LEU A 43 -6.29 9.78 12.15
C LEU A 43 -6.41 9.36 13.61
N SER A 44 -5.84 10.15 14.51
CA SER A 44 -5.97 9.95 15.95
C SER A 44 -6.22 11.26 16.71
N GLY A 45 -6.66 11.17 17.97
CA GLY A 45 -7.01 12.33 18.79
C GLY A 45 -8.43 12.85 18.51
N GLU A 46 -8.65 14.15 18.73
CA GLU A 46 -9.95 14.80 18.49
C GLU A 46 -10.04 15.33 17.06
N THR A 47 -10.37 14.43 16.13
CA THR A 47 -10.42 14.71 14.69
C THR A 47 -11.33 15.89 14.33
N PRO A 48 -10.93 16.75 13.37
CA PRO A 48 -11.69 17.94 13.00
C PRO A 48 -13.02 17.60 12.32
N SER A 49 -14.00 18.50 12.48
CA SER A 49 -15.26 18.49 11.75
C SER A 49 -15.52 19.90 11.20
N PRO A 50 -15.61 20.10 9.87
CA PRO A 50 -15.57 19.09 8.80
C PRO A 50 -14.20 18.40 8.67
N GLU A 51 -14.20 17.25 7.99
CA GLU A 51 -12.97 16.50 7.69
C GLU A 51 -12.00 17.32 6.83
N GLU A 52 -10.70 17.17 7.10
CA GLU A 52 -9.65 17.79 6.29
C GLU A 52 -9.29 16.97 5.05
N THR A 53 -8.70 17.64 4.05
CA THR A 53 -8.13 17.00 2.86
C THR A 53 -6.61 16.93 3.00
N TYR A 54 -6.07 15.71 3.03
CA TYR A 54 -4.64 15.45 3.02
C TYR A 54 -4.14 15.33 1.59
N THR A 55 -3.03 16.02 1.28
CA THR A 55 -2.43 16.01 -0.06
C THR A 55 -1.08 15.31 -0.01
N PHE A 56 -0.89 14.32 -0.87
CA PHE A 56 0.33 13.55 -1.02
C PHE A 56 0.99 13.85 -2.36
N VAL A 57 2.31 13.89 -2.38
CA VAL A 57 3.11 14.16 -3.57
C VAL A 57 4.01 12.97 -3.84
N LEU A 58 3.90 12.44 -5.06
CA LEU A 58 4.80 11.44 -5.62
C LEU A 58 5.90 12.17 -6.42
N GLN A 59 7.15 11.80 -6.22
CA GLN A 59 8.27 12.33 -7.01
C GLN A 59 9.13 11.18 -7.55
N ALA A 60 9.57 11.31 -8.79
CA ALA A 60 10.53 10.39 -9.39
C ALA A 60 11.91 10.59 -8.75
N VAL A 61 12.60 9.47 -8.53
CA VAL A 61 14.06 9.47 -8.38
C VAL A 61 14.67 9.20 -9.75
N ASP A 62 15.72 9.96 -10.10
CA ASP A 62 16.36 9.96 -11.41
C ASP A 62 15.36 10.22 -12.56
N ASN A 63 15.23 9.28 -13.51
CA ASN A 63 14.36 9.40 -14.69
C ASN A 63 13.20 8.38 -14.65
N ALA A 64 12.74 8.01 -13.46
CA ALA A 64 11.61 7.09 -13.33
C ALA A 64 10.32 7.68 -13.96
N PRO A 65 9.49 6.87 -14.67
CA PRO A 65 8.25 7.34 -15.28
C PRO A 65 7.29 7.95 -14.24
N MET A 66 6.65 9.08 -14.56
CA MET A 66 5.64 9.72 -13.71
C MET A 66 4.23 9.53 -14.29
N PRO A 67 3.18 9.46 -13.44
CA PRO A 67 1.80 9.58 -13.90
C PRO A 67 1.48 11.00 -14.40
N GLU A 68 0.34 11.16 -15.06
CA GLU A 68 -0.13 12.49 -15.51
C GLU A 68 -0.31 13.47 -14.33
N GLU A 69 -0.83 12.97 -13.21
CA GLU A 69 -0.95 13.72 -11.96
C GLU A 69 -0.11 13.07 -10.87
N SER A 70 0.84 13.82 -10.32
CA SER A 70 1.75 13.36 -9.26
C SER A 70 1.25 13.73 -7.86
N THR A 71 0.00 14.15 -7.73
CA THR A 71 -0.62 14.53 -6.45
C THR A 71 -1.85 13.68 -6.19
N LEU A 72 -2.01 13.20 -4.96
CA LEU A 72 -3.17 12.45 -4.50
C LEU A 72 -3.82 13.19 -3.33
N LYS A 73 -5.16 13.24 -3.31
CA LYS A 73 -5.94 13.86 -2.23
C LYS A 73 -6.84 12.82 -1.57
N ILE A 74 -6.80 12.74 -0.24
CA ILE A 74 -7.66 11.86 0.57
C ILE A 74 -8.35 12.73 1.63
N ILE A 75 -9.66 12.57 1.79
CA ILE A 75 -10.46 13.29 2.80
C ILE A 75 -10.62 12.38 4.02
N GLY A 76 -10.35 12.90 5.21
CA GLY A 76 -10.46 12.14 6.45
C GLY A 76 -9.49 10.95 6.53
N ALA A 77 -9.89 9.91 7.28
CA ALA A 77 -9.18 8.65 7.31
C ALA A 77 -9.60 7.77 6.11
N GLY A 78 -8.67 7.03 5.50
CA GLY A 78 -9.02 6.19 4.37
C GLY A 78 -7.84 5.74 3.52
N LYS A 79 -8.12 5.28 2.31
CA LYS A 79 -7.13 4.86 1.32
C LYS A 79 -7.37 5.53 -0.02
N GLY A 80 -6.29 5.76 -0.74
CA GLY A 80 -6.31 6.23 -2.13
C GLY A 80 -5.11 5.70 -2.88
N GLU A 81 -5.08 5.88 -4.19
CA GLU A 81 -3.98 5.43 -5.04
C GLU A 81 -3.58 6.55 -6.00
N PHE A 82 -2.27 6.70 -6.24
CA PHE A 82 -1.81 7.53 -7.34
C PHE A 82 -2.28 6.94 -8.68
N PRO A 83 -2.44 7.77 -9.73
CA PRO A 83 -2.77 7.25 -11.06
C PRO A 83 -1.76 6.21 -11.52
N VAL A 84 -2.24 5.28 -12.35
CA VAL A 84 -1.43 4.15 -12.85
C VAL A 84 -0.22 4.65 -13.63
N ILE A 85 0.96 4.12 -13.28
CA ILE A 85 2.21 4.34 -14.01
C ILE A 85 2.46 3.14 -14.92
N ASN A 86 2.70 3.38 -16.21
CA ASN A 86 2.96 2.34 -17.19
C ASN A 86 4.46 2.17 -17.42
N TYR A 87 4.95 0.94 -17.34
CA TYR A 87 6.35 0.58 -17.57
C TYR A 87 6.45 -0.35 -18.77
N SER A 88 7.29 0.00 -19.73
CA SER A 88 7.50 -0.77 -20.98
C SER A 88 8.85 -1.47 -21.05
N THR A 89 9.72 -1.25 -20.05
CA THR A 89 11.08 -1.81 -20.02
C THR A 89 11.34 -2.45 -18.66
N PRO A 90 11.97 -3.64 -18.59
CA PRO A 90 12.47 -4.18 -17.33
C PRO A 90 13.47 -3.24 -16.66
N GLY A 91 13.38 -3.09 -15.35
CA GLY A 91 14.21 -2.16 -14.61
C GLY A 91 13.78 -1.97 -13.16
N ILE A 92 14.51 -1.11 -12.46
CA ILE A 92 14.17 -0.65 -11.12
C ILE A 92 13.82 0.83 -11.22
N TYR A 93 12.63 1.18 -10.75
CA TYR A 93 12.12 2.53 -10.76
C TYR A 93 11.83 2.97 -9.32
N CYS A 94 12.41 4.09 -8.93
CA CYS A 94 12.39 4.56 -7.55
C CYS A 94 11.62 5.88 -7.44
N TYR A 95 10.88 6.03 -6.35
CA TYR A 95 10.06 7.20 -6.08
C TYR A 95 10.14 7.60 -4.61
N THR A 96 9.83 8.85 -4.33
CA THR A 96 9.49 9.31 -2.97
C THR A 96 8.02 9.69 -2.90
N VAL A 97 7.40 9.41 -1.75
CA VAL A 97 6.05 9.87 -1.42
C VAL A 97 6.10 10.64 -0.12
N THR A 98 5.53 11.83 -0.12
CA THR A 98 5.48 12.73 1.04
C THR A 98 4.08 13.31 1.20
N GLN A 99 3.72 13.63 2.44
CA GLN A 99 2.52 14.40 2.74
C GLN A 99 2.86 15.90 2.79
N GLN A 100 2.01 16.73 2.21
CA GLN A 100 2.08 18.18 2.42
C GLN A 100 1.58 18.54 3.82
N ALA A 101 2.23 19.52 4.47
CA ALA A 101 1.73 20.05 5.73
C ALA A 101 0.30 20.58 5.56
N GLY A 102 -0.60 20.20 6.48
CA GLY A 102 -1.92 20.80 6.55
C GLY A 102 -1.89 22.14 7.28
N SER A 103 -3.08 22.70 7.51
CA SER A 103 -3.23 24.08 8.00
C SER A 103 -4.05 24.22 9.29
N HIS A 104 -4.52 23.12 9.87
CA HIS A 104 -5.34 23.16 11.08
C HIS A 104 -4.48 23.33 12.33
N ASP A 105 -4.81 24.31 13.17
CA ASP A 105 -3.98 24.75 14.30
C ASP A 105 -3.72 23.64 15.35
N ARG A 106 -4.63 22.68 15.47
CA ARG A 106 -4.50 21.51 16.38
C ARG A 106 -3.89 20.28 15.70
N GLY A 107 -3.58 20.36 14.41
CA GLY A 107 -3.14 19.24 13.59
C GLY A 107 -1.64 19.04 13.65
N HIS A 108 -1.23 17.80 13.90
CA HIS A 108 0.14 17.31 13.78
C HIS A 108 0.19 16.38 12.59
N TYR A 109 0.89 16.81 11.55
CA TYR A 109 0.91 16.12 10.27
C TYR A 109 2.16 15.25 10.11
N ASP A 110 1.97 14.07 9.54
CA ASP A 110 3.06 13.13 9.30
C ASP A 110 4.07 13.69 8.28
N ALA A 111 5.34 13.72 8.67
CA ALA A 111 6.46 14.20 7.85
C ALA A 111 7.34 13.07 7.30
N THR A 112 6.91 11.81 7.45
CA THR A 112 7.63 10.63 6.98
C THR A 112 7.81 10.69 5.46
N VAL A 113 9.03 10.38 5.01
CA VAL A 113 9.32 10.19 3.59
C VAL A 113 9.33 8.70 3.31
N TYR A 114 8.41 8.26 2.46
CA TYR A 114 8.39 6.89 1.97
C TYR A 114 9.18 6.77 0.68
N TYR A 115 10.00 5.72 0.59
CA TYR A 115 10.81 5.37 -0.57
C TYR A 115 10.19 4.15 -1.23
N VAL A 116 9.69 4.31 -2.45
CA VAL A 116 8.98 3.26 -3.20
C VAL A 116 9.91 2.72 -4.29
N ARG A 117 10.09 1.40 -4.30
CA ARG A 117 10.81 0.68 -5.35
C ARG A 117 9.83 -0.17 -6.16
N VAL A 118 9.76 0.10 -7.47
CA VAL A 118 9.04 -0.71 -8.43
C VAL A 118 10.05 -1.52 -9.24
N SER A 119 10.02 -2.84 -9.08
CA SER A 119 10.87 -3.78 -9.82
C SER A 119 10.06 -4.39 -10.97
N VAL A 120 10.46 -4.08 -12.20
CA VAL A 120 9.83 -4.58 -13.42
C VAL A 120 10.72 -5.65 -14.05
N ILE A 121 10.17 -6.84 -14.28
CA ILE A 121 10.87 -7.99 -14.86
C ILE A 121 10.08 -8.58 -16.04
N ASN A 122 10.73 -9.41 -16.84
CA ASN A 122 10.03 -10.21 -17.84
C ASN A 122 9.23 -11.32 -17.13
N GLY A 123 7.95 -11.46 -17.45
CA GLY A 123 7.11 -12.54 -16.94
C GLY A 123 7.49 -13.90 -17.54
N GLU A 124 7.20 -14.99 -16.81
CA GLU A 124 7.57 -16.36 -17.21
C GLU A 124 6.95 -16.81 -18.55
N TYR A 125 5.81 -16.24 -18.93
CA TYR A 125 5.06 -16.58 -20.14
C TYR A 125 5.12 -15.48 -21.21
N GLY A 126 6.09 -14.57 -21.11
CA GLY A 126 6.11 -13.30 -21.85
C GLY A 126 5.34 -12.21 -21.12
N GLY A 127 5.47 -10.96 -21.57
CA GLY A 127 4.92 -9.83 -20.83
C GLY A 127 5.89 -9.23 -19.81
N LEU A 128 5.44 -8.18 -19.12
CA LEU A 128 6.14 -7.60 -17.97
C LEU A 128 5.35 -7.86 -16.69
N GLU A 129 6.07 -8.13 -15.60
CA GLU A 129 5.55 -8.22 -14.25
C GLU A 129 6.21 -7.14 -13.39
N ALA A 130 5.47 -6.58 -12.43
CA ALA A 130 5.97 -5.55 -11.54
C ALA A 130 5.71 -5.90 -10.07
N VAL A 131 6.69 -5.60 -9.21
CA VAL A 131 6.58 -5.75 -7.76
C VAL A 131 6.91 -4.42 -7.10
N VAL A 132 6.04 -3.97 -6.19
CA VAL A 132 6.22 -2.75 -5.41
C VAL A 132 6.75 -3.11 -4.01
N ALA A 133 7.73 -2.35 -3.53
CA ALA A 133 8.20 -2.40 -2.15
C ALA A 133 8.34 -0.99 -1.60
N VAL A 134 7.87 -0.76 -0.39
CA VAL A 134 7.93 0.54 0.28
C VAL A 134 8.84 0.46 1.50
N HIS A 135 9.65 1.49 1.68
CA HIS A 135 10.68 1.63 2.73
C HIS A 135 10.61 3.03 3.35
N THR A 136 11.21 3.22 4.52
CA THR A 136 11.37 4.54 5.18
C THR A 136 12.80 5.05 5.22
N ASP A 137 13.76 4.25 4.75
CA ASP A 137 15.15 4.68 4.58
C ASP A 137 15.48 4.91 3.10
N ALA A 138 16.30 5.91 2.83
CA ALA A 138 16.72 6.25 1.47
C ALA A 138 17.53 5.13 0.79
N ALA A 139 18.18 4.25 1.57
CA ALA A 139 18.90 3.10 1.04
C ALA A 139 17.96 1.95 0.64
N MET A 140 16.66 2.03 0.96
CA MET A 140 15.63 1.01 0.69
C MET A 140 16.01 -0.37 1.24
N THR A 141 16.55 -0.37 2.46
CA THR A 141 17.03 -1.57 3.18
C THR A 141 16.20 -1.92 4.41
N SER A 142 15.31 -1.02 4.85
CA SER A 142 14.37 -1.28 5.93
C SER A 142 13.47 -2.46 5.60
N GLU A 143 12.78 -2.98 6.62
CA GLU A 143 11.68 -3.91 6.38
C GLU A 143 10.64 -3.26 5.46
N LYS A 144 10.05 -4.10 4.59
CA LYS A 144 8.98 -3.67 3.71
C LYS A 144 7.72 -3.45 4.54
N GLN A 145 7.01 -2.38 4.27
CA GLN A 145 5.79 -2.03 4.99
C GLN A 145 4.74 -1.40 4.08
N ASP A 146 3.55 -1.20 4.61
CA ASP A 146 2.51 -0.40 3.97
C ASP A 146 2.86 1.10 4.07
N MET A 147 2.32 1.88 3.13
CA MET A 147 2.46 3.33 3.14
C MET A 147 1.25 3.95 3.85
N THR A 148 1.42 4.24 5.14
CA THR A 148 0.38 4.81 5.99
C THR A 148 0.88 6.09 6.65
N PHE A 149 0.22 7.21 6.36
CA PHE A 149 0.51 8.48 7.03
C PHE A 149 -0.44 8.66 8.22
N THR A 150 0.11 8.95 9.40
CA THR A 150 -0.67 9.10 10.64
C THR A 150 -0.72 10.55 11.09
N ASN A 151 -1.90 11.16 11.06
CA ASN A 151 -2.12 12.54 11.49
C ASN A 151 -2.86 12.58 12.83
N THR A 152 -2.46 13.48 13.72
CA THR A 152 -3.00 13.55 15.10
C THR A 152 -3.54 14.92 15.42
N TYR A 153 -4.63 14.97 16.20
CA TYR A 153 -5.29 16.22 16.57
C TYR A 153 -5.39 16.40 18.08
N ASP A 154 -4.91 17.54 18.55
CA ASP A 154 -5.06 17.95 19.95
C ASP A 154 -6.54 18.17 20.31
N PRO A 155 -6.94 17.89 21.56
CA PRO A 155 -8.31 18.13 22.01
C PRO A 155 -8.69 19.61 21.92
N VAL A 156 -9.98 19.89 21.79
CA VAL A 156 -10.44 21.29 21.86
C VAL A 156 -10.10 21.84 23.24
N GLN A 157 -9.44 23.00 23.28
CA GLN A 157 -9.29 23.73 24.54
C GLN A 157 -10.67 24.23 24.96
N SER A 158 -11.27 23.50 25.89
CA SER A 158 -12.46 23.97 26.58
C SER A 158 -12.01 25.10 27.50
N ASP A 159 -12.52 26.31 27.28
CA ASP A 159 -12.44 27.40 28.27
C ASP A 159 -13.18 26.94 29.53
N SER A 160 -12.44 26.23 30.39
CA SER A 160 -12.85 26.03 31.77
C SER A 160 -12.85 27.41 32.41
N SER A 161 -14.04 28.01 32.42
CA SER A 161 -14.42 29.14 33.26
C SER A 161 -13.96 28.87 34.70
N SER A 162 -12.74 29.28 35.02
CA SER A 162 -12.33 29.60 36.39
C SER A 162 -12.91 30.98 36.70
N GLY A 163 -14.19 30.98 37.08
CA GLY A 163 -14.74 32.06 37.89
C GLY A 163 -14.08 32.01 39.26
N GLY A 164 -13.23 32.99 39.55
CA GLY A 164 -12.56 33.15 40.84
C GLY A 164 -11.94 34.52 40.97
N SER A 165 -12.75 35.51 41.35
CA SER A 165 -12.31 36.86 41.68
C SER A 165 -11.82 36.95 43.14
N SER A 166 -10.71 37.69 43.32
CA SER A 166 -10.27 38.43 44.52
C SER A 166 -9.66 37.69 45.73
N GLY A 167 -8.44 38.14 46.10
CA GLY A 167 -8.12 38.52 47.49
C GLY A 167 -7.05 37.72 48.24
N GLY A 168 -5.93 38.38 48.57
CA GLY A 168 -5.36 38.31 49.93
C GLY A 168 -4.20 37.36 50.24
N SER A 169 -3.02 37.96 50.37
CA SER A 169 -1.85 37.67 51.21
C SER A 169 -1.89 36.57 52.30
N SER A 170 -0.75 35.86 52.39
CA SER A 170 -0.01 35.35 53.58
C SER A 170 -0.65 34.34 54.55
N GLY A 171 0.06 33.24 54.82
CA GLY A 171 -0.10 32.48 56.07
C GLY A 171 0.44 31.04 56.00
N SER A 172 1.32 30.71 56.94
CA SER A 172 2.02 29.43 57.11
C SER A 172 1.28 28.50 58.10
N SER A 173 1.68 27.22 58.11
CA SER A 173 1.60 26.20 59.18
C SER A 173 0.37 25.27 59.29
N GLY A 174 0.64 23.99 59.60
CA GLY A 174 -0.27 23.12 60.38
C GLY A 174 -0.50 21.70 59.86
N SER A 175 0.16 20.72 60.48
CA SER A 175 -0.03 19.26 60.33
C SER A 175 -1.18 18.72 61.23
N SER A 176 -1.86 17.63 60.84
CA SER A 176 -2.13 16.42 61.69
C SER A 176 -3.30 15.50 61.22
N SER A 177 -2.97 14.24 60.93
CA SER A 177 -3.59 12.93 61.30
C SER A 177 -5.12 12.65 61.44
N SER A 178 -5.47 11.42 60.98
CA SER A 178 -6.48 10.44 61.48
C SER A 178 -7.98 10.75 61.25
N SER A 179 -8.94 9.82 61.09
CA SER A 179 -9.06 8.35 60.99
C SER A 179 -10.53 7.99 60.67
N SER A 180 -10.75 6.89 59.94
CA SER A 180 -11.90 5.94 59.86
C SER A 180 -13.34 6.31 60.31
N THR A 181 -14.31 5.90 59.48
CA THR A 181 -15.54 5.05 59.71
C THR A 181 -16.61 5.55 58.70
N GLY A 182 -17.20 4.81 57.76
CA GLY A 182 -17.49 3.38 57.65
C GLY A 182 -19.01 3.16 57.72
N VAL A 183 -19.74 3.22 56.60
CA VAL A 183 -21.06 2.57 56.44
C VAL A 183 -21.18 2.07 54.99
N ALA A 184 -21.27 0.75 54.85
CA ALA A 184 -21.43 0.00 53.61
C ALA A 184 -22.87 -0.50 53.45
N SER A 185 -23.27 -0.82 52.21
CA SER A 185 -24.17 -1.90 51.78
C SER A 185 -24.27 -1.90 50.24
N PRO A 186 -24.65 -2.99 49.55
CA PRO A 186 -24.00 -4.29 49.43
C PRO A 186 -23.63 -4.68 47.97
N GLN A 187 -22.81 -5.73 47.84
CA GLN A 187 -22.24 -6.31 46.60
C GLN A 187 -23.22 -7.15 45.76
N THR A 188 -23.01 -7.14 44.43
CA THR A 188 -23.03 -8.30 43.53
C THR A 188 -22.09 -7.96 42.36
N GLY A 189 -21.16 -8.74 41.87
CA GLY A 189 -20.77 -10.11 42.09
C GLY A 189 -19.60 -10.33 41.13
N ASP A 190 -18.45 -10.67 41.69
CA ASP A 190 -17.58 -11.74 41.22
C ASP A 190 -17.37 -11.89 39.70
N ASN A 191 -16.18 -11.38 39.32
CA ASN A 191 -15.11 -12.09 38.61
C ASN A 191 -15.44 -12.90 37.33
N ALA A 192 -14.94 -12.38 36.21
CA ALA A 192 -14.41 -13.25 35.17
C ALA A 192 -13.12 -12.66 34.61
N ASN A 193 -12.00 -13.05 35.24
CA ASN A 193 -10.73 -13.11 34.56
C ASN A 193 -10.88 -14.18 33.45
N ILE A 194 -11.35 -13.77 32.28
CA ILE A 194 -11.45 -14.66 31.11
C ILE A 194 -10.04 -14.76 30.54
N LEU A 195 -9.33 -15.76 31.08
CA LEU A 195 -8.30 -16.52 30.39
C LEU A 195 -8.68 -16.66 28.91
N LEU A 196 -7.87 -16.07 28.03
CA LEU A 196 -7.84 -16.37 26.60
C LEU A 196 -7.65 -17.89 26.44
N PRO A 197 -8.57 -18.65 25.81
CA PRO A 197 -8.18 -19.88 25.18
C PRO A 197 -7.50 -19.54 23.86
N ALA A 198 -6.25 -19.97 23.74
CA ALA A 198 -5.57 -20.15 22.47
C ALA A 198 -6.41 -21.07 21.58
N VAL A 199 -6.90 -20.56 20.45
CA VAL A 199 -7.35 -21.38 19.32
C VAL A 199 -6.51 -20.98 18.12
N GLY A 200 -5.33 -21.61 18.05
CA GLY A 200 -4.61 -21.78 16.80
C GLY A 200 -5.15 -23.00 16.05
N GLY A 201 -5.12 -22.93 14.73
CA GLY A 201 -5.07 -24.10 13.86
C GLY A 201 -6.38 -24.50 13.17
N ALA A 202 -6.73 -23.85 12.05
CA ALA A 202 -7.63 -24.46 11.06
C ALA A 202 -7.45 -23.98 9.59
N ALA A 203 -6.50 -23.10 9.25
CA ALA A 203 -6.32 -22.64 7.86
C ALA A 203 -5.16 -23.30 7.09
N ALA A 204 -4.27 -24.05 7.76
CA ALA A 204 -3.07 -24.62 7.14
C ALA A 204 -3.26 -26.01 6.48
N VAL A 205 -4.38 -26.69 6.74
CA VAL A 205 -4.60 -28.08 6.26
C VAL A 205 -5.19 -28.12 4.85
N ALA A 206 -5.93 -27.10 4.43
CA ALA A 206 -6.54 -27.07 3.09
C ALA A 206 -5.52 -26.86 1.96
N VAL A 207 -4.44 -26.09 2.19
CA VAL A 207 -3.43 -25.80 1.16
C VAL A 207 -2.53 -27.01 0.87
N LEU A 208 -2.24 -27.84 1.88
CA LEU A 208 -1.41 -29.04 1.68
C LEU A 208 -2.14 -30.15 0.90
N ILE A 209 -3.47 -30.26 1.02
CA ILE A 209 -4.26 -31.25 0.27
C ILE A 209 -4.38 -30.84 -1.22
N VAL A 210 -4.48 -29.55 -1.52
CA VAL A 210 -4.47 -29.05 -2.91
C VAL A 210 -3.08 -29.19 -3.54
N CYS A 211 -1.99 -28.93 -2.80
CA CYS A 211 -0.63 -29.10 -3.30
C CYS A 211 -0.30 -30.59 -3.59
N GLY A 212 -0.74 -31.52 -2.73
CA GLY A 212 -0.49 -32.96 -2.91
C GLY A 212 -1.18 -33.56 -4.14
N THR A 213 -2.40 -33.11 -4.48
CA THR A 213 -3.14 -33.61 -5.65
C THR A 213 -2.59 -33.07 -6.97
N VAL A 214 -2.10 -31.83 -7.01
CA VAL A 214 -1.46 -31.26 -8.21
C VAL A 214 -0.09 -31.89 -8.46
N TYR A 215 0.71 -32.11 -7.41
CA TYR A 215 2.04 -32.73 -7.56
C TYR A 215 1.96 -34.22 -7.96
N GLY A 216 0.95 -34.95 -7.47
CA GLY A 216 0.73 -36.35 -7.83
C GLY A 216 0.28 -36.57 -9.28
N ARG A 217 -0.39 -35.59 -9.91
CA ARG A 217 -0.79 -35.67 -11.33
C ARG A 217 0.39 -35.41 -12.27
N ARG A 218 1.30 -34.48 -11.93
CA ARG A 218 2.48 -34.16 -12.77
C ARG A 218 3.53 -35.28 -12.81
N LYS A 219 3.58 -36.17 -11.82
CA LYS A 219 4.50 -37.31 -11.84
C LYS A 219 4.03 -38.49 -12.72
N LYS A 220 2.74 -38.60 -13.03
CA LYS A 220 2.22 -39.65 -13.91
C LYS A 220 2.29 -39.31 -15.40
N GLU A 221 2.68 -38.09 -15.75
CA GLU A 221 2.87 -37.66 -17.14
C GLU A 221 4.35 -37.65 -17.57
N ALA A 222 5.24 -38.14 -16.70
CA ALA A 222 6.70 -38.17 -16.91
C ALA A 222 7.31 -39.58 -16.85
N GLU A 223 6.50 -40.64 -16.93
CA GLU A 223 6.94 -42.03 -17.20
C GLU A 223 6.29 -42.55 -18.48
#